data_AF-A0A9D3ZFU1-F1
#
_entry.id   AF-A0A9D3ZFU1-F1
#
_cell.length_a   1.000
_cell.length_b   1.000
_cell.length_c   1.000
_cell.angle_alpha   90.00
_cell.angle_beta   90.00
_cell.angle_gamma   90.00
#
_symmetry.space_group_name_H-M   'P 1'
#
loop_
_entity.id
_entity.type
_entity.pdbx_description
1 polymer ?
#
loop_
_entity_poly.entity_id
_entity_poly.type
_entity_poly.pdbx_seq_one_letter_code
_entity_poly.pdbx_strand_id
1 'polypeptide(L)'
;MWSHGTVEVNFDAAYRKNEESSCSGILLRDSRGRVIASKITFHENIPSPFTAKAVTCAMALKMYLDLNIKSLEVEGDSLTVIKKQAEMRLIDLKSRYILKI
;
A
#
# COMPACT_ATOMS: atom_id res chain seq x y z
N MET A 1 -11.95 11.19 11.58
CA MET A 1 -12.20 10.09 12.54
C MET A 1 -12.56 8.87 11.70
N TRP A 2 -11.71 7.84 11.71
CA TRP A 2 -11.85 6.63 10.90
C TRP A 2 -13.16 5.91 11.23
N SER A 3 -13.82 5.30 10.24
CA SER A 3 -15.06 4.57 10.49
C SER A 3 -14.81 3.23 11.16
N HIS A 4 -15.70 2.84 12.08
CA HIS A 4 -15.68 1.52 12.71
C HIS A 4 -15.75 0.43 11.62
N GLY A 5 -14.79 -0.51 11.66
CA GLY A 5 -14.72 -1.63 10.70
C GLY A 5 -13.89 -1.38 9.45
N THR A 6 -13.22 -0.23 9.33
CA THR A 6 -12.21 -0.01 8.30
C THR A 6 -10.85 -0.59 8.72
N VAL A 7 -10.12 -1.15 7.76
CA VAL A 7 -8.70 -1.48 7.91
C VAL A 7 -7.85 -0.35 7.35
N GLU A 8 -6.86 0.05 8.11
CA GLU A 8 -5.87 1.06 7.76
C GLU A 8 -4.64 0.35 7.20
N VAL A 9 -4.09 0.86 6.10
CA VAL A 9 -2.79 0.38 5.60
C VAL A 9 -1.76 1.50 5.61
N ASN A 10 -0.64 1.23 6.27
CA ASN A 10 0.56 2.04 6.22
C ASN A 10 1.62 1.26 5.45
N PHE A 11 2.28 1.94 4.52
CA PHE A 11 3.34 1.33 3.75
C PHE A 11 4.46 2.32 3.49
N ASP A 12 5.69 1.83 3.44
CA ASP A 12 6.85 2.62 3.07
C ASP A 12 7.92 1.73 2.42
N ALA A 13 8.84 2.35 1.69
CA ALA A 13 9.92 1.67 1.01
C ALA A 13 11.27 2.33 1.34
N ALA A 14 12.18 1.55 1.92
CA ALA A 14 13.58 1.94 1.99
C ALA A 14 14.24 1.64 0.64
N TYR A 15 15.00 2.60 0.09
CA TYR A 15 15.70 2.44 -1.18
C TYR A 15 17.20 2.65 -1.01
N ARG A 16 18.00 1.79 -1.64
CA ARG A 16 19.45 1.86 -1.65
C ARG A 16 19.94 2.05 -3.08
N LYS A 17 20.43 3.26 -3.37
CA LYS A 17 20.85 3.68 -4.71
C LYS A 17 22.00 2.86 -5.29
N ASN A 18 23.02 2.54 -4.50
CA ASN A 18 24.24 1.88 -5.01
C ASN A 18 24.01 0.44 -5.47
N GLU A 19 22.99 -0.22 -4.91
CA GLU A 19 22.65 -1.62 -5.20
C GLU A 19 21.37 -1.73 -6.04
N GLU A 20 20.75 -0.58 -6.37
CA GLU A 20 19.42 -0.53 -6.97
C GLU A 20 18.44 -1.48 -6.26
N SER A 21 18.48 -1.49 -4.92
CA SER A 21 17.72 -2.41 -4.09
C SER A 21 16.75 -1.67 -3.20
N SER A 22 15.68 -2.34 -2.78
CA SER A 22 14.71 -1.75 -1.85
C SER A 22 14.19 -2.75 -0.85
N CYS A 23 13.65 -2.24 0.26
CA CYS A 23 12.92 -3.02 1.24
C CYS A 23 11.53 -2.38 1.42
N SER A 24 10.50 -3.16 1.11
CA SER A 24 9.09 -2.81 1.26
C SER A 24 8.64 -3.15 2.67
N GLY A 25 8.04 -2.19 3.38
CA GLY A 25 7.39 -2.38 4.68
C GLY A 25 5.90 -2.06 4.59
N ILE A 26 5.05 -2.98 5.04
CA ILE A 26 3.59 -2.86 4.98
C ILE A 26 3.00 -3.28 6.33
N LEU A 27 2.04 -2.50 6.82
CA LEU A 27 1.31 -2.75 8.06
C LEU A 27 -0.18 -2.51 7.85
N LEU A 28 -1.01 -3.51 8.16
CA LEU A 28 -2.46 -3.39 8.16
C LEU A 28 -2.96 -3.39 9.61
N ARG A 29 -3.81 -2.42 9.96
CA ARG A 29 -4.36 -2.24 11.31
C ARG A 29 -5.87 -2.11 11.28
N ASP A 30 -6.53 -2.60 12.31
CA ASP A 30 -7.96 -2.32 12.50
C ASP A 30 -8.18 -0.89 13.01
N SER A 31 -9.44 -0.44 13.04
CA SER A 31 -9.83 0.89 13.55
C SER A 31 -9.54 1.12 15.04
N ARG A 32 -8.96 0.13 15.76
CA ARG A 32 -8.47 0.26 17.14
C ARG A 32 -6.93 0.31 17.19
N GLY A 33 -6.28 0.40 16.05
CA GLY A 33 -4.82 0.39 15.89
C GLY A 33 -4.17 -0.98 16.08
N ARG A 34 -4.95 -2.07 16.18
CA ARG A 34 -4.38 -3.42 16.35
C ARG A 34 -3.89 -3.94 15.01
N VAL A 35 -2.67 -4.46 14.99
CA VAL A 35 -2.07 -5.05 13.78
C VAL A 35 -2.82 -6.32 13.40
N ILE A 36 -3.40 -6.33 12.20
CA ILE A 36 -4.05 -7.48 11.60
C ILE A 36 -3.03 -8.30 10.81
N ALA A 37 -2.14 -7.61 10.09
CA ALA A 37 -1.10 -8.25 9.30
C ALA A 37 0.05 -7.27 9.02
N SER A 38 1.23 -7.82 8.75
CA SER A 38 2.40 -7.07 8.32
C SER A 38 3.19 -7.84 7.27
N LYS A 39 3.96 -7.11 6.45
CA LYS A 39 4.83 -7.71 5.44
C LYS A 39 6.09 -6.89 5.24
N ILE A 40 7.21 -7.59 5.19
CA ILE A 40 8.50 -7.05 4.78
C ILE A 40 8.95 -7.81 3.53
N THR A 41 9.48 -7.13 2.52
CA THR A 41 9.99 -7.79 1.31
C THR A 41 11.18 -7.04 0.74
N PHE A 42 12.25 -7.77 0.46
CA PHE A 42 13.42 -7.24 -0.22
C PHE A 42 13.25 -7.36 -1.73
N HIS A 43 13.71 -6.35 -2.46
CA HIS A 43 13.67 -6.26 -3.91
C HIS A 43 15.05 -5.87 -4.43
N GLU A 44 15.46 -6.55 -5.50
CA GLU A 44 16.62 -6.20 -6.30
C GLU A 44 16.16 -5.56 -7.62
N ASN A 45 17.06 -4.84 -8.29
CA ASN A 45 16.81 -4.22 -9.61
C ASN A 45 15.64 -3.21 -9.59
N ILE A 46 15.52 -2.45 -8.51
CA ILE A 46 14.61 -1.33 -8.38
C ILE A 46 15.36 -0.06 -8.85
N PRO A 47 14.95 0.54 -9.98
CA PRO A 47 15.75 1.59 -10.62
C PRO A 47 15.64 2.95 -9.93
N SER A 48 14.69 3.11 -9.00
CA SER A 48 14.45 4.41 -8.35
C SER A 48 13.69 4.27 -7.02
N PRO A 49 13.84 5.26 -6.10
CA PRO A 49 13.04 5.30 -4.88
C PRO A 49 11.53 5.47 -5.17
N PHE A 50 11.19 6.13 -6.29
CA PHE A 50 9.81 6.23 -6.75
C PHE A 50 9.24 4.83 -7.09
N THR A 51 10.00 4.04 -7.84
CA THR A 51 9.62 2.66 -8.17
C THR A 51 9.49 1.80 -6.92
N ALA A 52 10.41 1.95 -5.95
CA ALA A 52 10.36 1.24 -4.66
C ALA A 52 9.01 1.49 -3.93
N LYS A 53 8.60 2.76 -3.83
CA LYS A 53 7.33 3.14 -3.21
C LYS A 53 6.12 2.65 -4.00
N ALA A 54 6.16 2.72 -5.34
CA ALA A 54 5.09 2.22 -6.18
C ALA A 54 4.90 0.70 -6.05
N VAL A 55 5.99 -0.07 -6.01
CA VAL A 55 5.97 -1.52 -5.77
C VAL A 55 5.40 -1.84 -4.39
N THR A 56 5.85 -1.14 -3.35
CA THR A 56 5.33 -1.31 -1.98
C THR A 56 3.83 -1.02 -1.91
N CYS A 57 3.37 0.07 -2.53
CA CYS A 57 1.95 0.40 -2.63
C CYS A 57 1.14 -0.69 -3.33
N ALA A 58 1.63 -1.21 -4.46
CA ALA A 58 0.99 -2.31 -5.18
C ALA A 58 0.89 -3.59 -4.33
N MET A 59 1.93 -3.89 -3.56
CA MET A 59 1.95 -5.02 -2.64
C MET A 59 0.95 -4.85 -1.49
N ALA A 60 0.82 -3.64 -0.93
CA ALA A 60 -0.15 -3.32 0.11
C ALA A 60 -1.59 -3.55 -0.38
N LEU A 61 -1.91 -3.09 -1.58
CA LEU A 61 -3.22 -3.32 -2.20
C LEU A 61 -3.47 -4.81 -2.50
N LYS A 62 -2.44 -5.54 -2.97
CA LYS A 62 -2.57 -6.99 -3.18
C LYS A 62 -2.84 -7.72 -1.86
N MET A 63 -2.12 -7.35 -0.80
CA MET A 63 -2.30 -7.94 0.53
C MET A 63 -3.71 -7.71 1.08
N TYR A 64 -4.29 -6.52 0.87
CA TYR A 64 -5.68 -6.23 1.19
C TYR A 64 -6.67 -7.18 0.47
N LEU A 65 -6.46 -7.42 -0.83
CA LEU A 65 -7.28 -8.32 -1.63
C LEU A 65 -7.15 -9.77 -1.17
N ASP A 66 -5.91 -10.23 -0.94
CA ASP A 66 -5.61 -11.59 -0.49
C ASP A 66 -6.25 -11.88 0.89
N LEU A 67 -6.42 -10.86 1.74
CA LEU A 67 -7.06 -10.95 3.05
C LEU A 67 -8.60 -10.78 3.00
N ASN A 68 -9.18 -10.56 1.81
CA ASN A 68 -10.61 -10.36 1.61
C ASN A 68 -11.23 -9.27 2.51
N ILE A 69 -10.46 -8.21 2.75
CA ILE A 69 -10.90 -7.07 3.55
C ILE A 69 -11.88 -6.25 2.70
N LYS A 70 -12.93 -5.71 3.34
CA LYS A 70 -14.05 -5.03 2.64
C LYS A 70 -13.87 -3.51 2.50
N SER A 71 -13.07 -2.89 3.35
CA SER A 71 -12.86 -1.44 3.37
C SER A 71 -11.41 -1.17 3.75
N LEU A 72 -10.72 -0.40 2.92
CA LEU A 72 -9.33 0.00 3.10
C LEU A 72 -9.22 1.51 3.07
N GLU A 73 -8.63 2.07 4.12
CA GLU A 73 -8.13 3.44 4.09
C GLU A 73 -6.60 3.38 3.96
N VAL A 74 -6.08 4.07 2.95
CA VAL A 74 -4.66 4.02 2.55
C VAL A 74 -3.97 5.28 3.01
N GLU A 75 -2.96 5.14 3.86
CA GLU A 75 -2.10 6.25 4.30
C GLU A 75 -0.69 6.05 3.75
N GLY A 76 -0.15 7.10 3.10
CA GLY A 76 1.21 7.09 2.61
C GLY A 76 1.72 8.50 2.30
N ASP A 77 3.03 8.67 2.36
CA ASP A 77 3.70 9.96 2.21
C ASP A 77 3.91 10.40 0.74
N SER A 78 3.49 9.57 -0.23
CA SER A 78 3.71 9.81 -1.64
C SER A 78 2.39 9.92 -2.41
N LEU A 79 1.78 11.11 -2.33
CA LEU A 79 0.52 11.44 -2.98
C LEU A 79 0.52 11.12 -4.49
N THR A 80 1.64 11.35 -5.19
CA THR A 80 1.78 11.06 -6.62
C THR A 80 1.69 9.57 -6.92
N VAL A 81 2.31 8.73 -6.09
CA VAL A 81 2.25 7.26 -6.21
C VAL A 81 0.82 6.78 -5.93
N ILE A 82 0.21 7.28 -4.85
CA ILE A 82 -1.17 6.93 -4.46
C ILE A 82 -2.16 7.30 -5.57
N LYS A 83 -2.08 8.54 -6.09
CA LYS A 83 -2.94 9.01 -7.19
C LYS A 83 -2.77 8.18 -8.44
N LYS A 84 -1.52 7.91 -8.85
CA LYS A 84 -1.26 7.16 -10.08
C LYS A 84 -1.73 5.71 -9.98
N GLN A 85 -1.53 5.07 -8.82
CA GLN A 85 -1.96 3.71 -8.59
C GLN A 85 -3.49 3.59 -8.48
N ALA A 86 -4.16 4.60 -7.89
CA ALA A 86 -5.60 4.71 -7.92
C ALA A 86 -6.10 4.84 -9.37
N GLU A 87 -5.57 5.78 -10.16
CA GLU A 87 -5.92 5.97 -11.58
C GLU A 87 -5.76 4.69 -12.41
N MET A 88 -4.63 3.99 -12.27
CA MET A 88 -4.35 2.76 -13.01
C MET A 88 -5.27 1.60 -12.65
N ARG A 89 -5.89 1.59 -11.45
CA ARG A 89 -6.76 0.50 -10.97
C ARG A 89 -8.22 0.90 -10.77
N LEU A 90 -8.62 2.13 -11.11
CA LEU A 90 -10.02 2.58 -11.11
C LEU A 90 -10.91 1.74 -12.06
N ILE A 91 -10.35 1.05 -13.04
CA ILE A 91 -11.12 0.17 -13.95
C ILE A 91 -11.58 -1.11 -13.23
N ASP A 92 -10.82 -1.59 -12.23
CA ASP A 92 -11.11 -2.86 -11.52
C ASP A 92 -11.74 -2.61 -10.13
N LEU A 93 -11.37 -1.51 -9.46
CA LEU A 93 -11.87 -1.14 -8.12
C LEU A 93 -13.27 -0.50 -8.15
N LYS A 94 -13.65 0.18 -9.24
CA LYS A 94 -14.99 0.79 -9.37
C LYS A 94 -16.13 -0.23 -9.40
N SER A 95 -15.84 -1.49 -9.67
CA SER A 95 -16.83 -2.56 -9.63
C SER A 95 -17.21 -2.96 -8.20
N ARG A 96 -16.48 -2.52 -7.15
CA ARG A 96 -16.76 -3.04 -5.80
C ARG A 96 -16.47 -2.18 -4.55
N TYR A 97 -15.55 -1.20 -4.48
CA TYR A 97 -15.32 -0.49 -3.19
C TYR A 97 -14.81 0.98 -3.32
N ILE A 98 -15.17 1.81 -2.32
CA ILE A 98 -14.90 3.25 -2.27
C ILE A 98 -13.46 3.51 -1.79
N LEU A 99 -12.63 4.10 -2.65
CA LEU A 99 -11.41 4.80 -2.22
C LEU A 99 -11.77 6.25 -1.84
N LYS A 100 -11.49 6.65 -0.60
CA LYS A 100 -11.38 8.06 -0.23
C LYS A 100 -9.90 8.42 -0.20
N ILE A 101 -9.48 9.22 -1.17
CA ILE A 101 -8.18 9.90 -1.23
C ILE A 101 -8.22 11.21 -0.47
#